data_AF-A0A2M9Z6I2-F1
#
_entry.id   AF-A0A2M9Z6I2-F1
#
_cell.length_a   1.000
_cell.length_b   1.000
_cell.length_c   1.000
_cell.angle_alpha   90.00
_cell.angle_beta   90.00
_cell.angle_gamma   90.00
#
_symmetry.space_group_name_H-M   'P 1'
#
loop_
_entity.id
_entity.type
_entity.pdbx_description
1 polymer ?
#
loop_
_entity_poly.entity_id
_entity_poly.type
_entity_poly.pdbx_seq_one_letter_code
_entity_poly.pdbx_strand_id
1 'polypeptide(L)'
;MVSESKKHHYIPRFYLNSFSSGSSKKIWRYYKTLQGKIVVDAVSSKSTGYQYHINSLKFTENIEKYGPDYPEREVFQKIDDYASQVYRKLLKGGKSSLSTNEISTWSVFLHSILERSP
;
A
#
# COMPACT_ATOMS: atom_id res chain seq x y z
N MET A 1 3.17 22.54 11.61
CA MET A 1 2.08 21.54 11.55
C MET A 1 2.44 20.52 10.50
N VAL A 2 2.54 19.24 10.87
CA VAL A 2 2.69 18.16 9.87
C VAL A 2 1.37 18.08 9.12
N SER A 3 1.41 18.27 7.79
CA SER A 3 0.25 18.15 6.92
C SER A 3 -0.34 16.75 7.02
N GLU A 4 -1.58 16.63 7.49
CA GLU A 4 -2.32 15.35 7.51
C GLU A 4 -2.59 14.86 6.08
N SER A 5 -2.13 13.66 5.76
CA SER A 5 -2.36 13.04 4.47
C SER A 5 -3.71 12.34 4.47
N LYS A 6 -4.75 13.04 4.04
CA LYS A 6 -6.11 12.45 3.95
C LYS A 6 -6.21 11.25 3.00
N LYS A 7 -5.22 11.06 2.12
CA LYS A 7 -5.18 10.03 1.09
C LYS A 7 -4.19 8.93 1.51
N HIS A 8 -4.71 7.75 1.83
CA HIS A 8 -3.92 6.61 2.28
C HIS A 8 -4.04 5.45 1.29
N HIS A 9 -2.89 4.87 0.94
CA HIS A 9 -2.78 3.76 -0.01
C HIS A 9 -2.98 2.44 0.73
N TYR A 10 -4.10 1.76 0.48
CA TYR A 10 -4.31 0.40 1.00
C TYR A 10 -3.51 -0.65 0.23
N ILE A 11 -3.11 -0.33 -1.03
CA ILE A 11 -2.06 -1.06 -1.73
C ILE A 11 -0.84 -0.13 -1.83
N PRO A 12 0.26 -0.42 -1.13
CA PRO A 12 1.43 0.45 -1.13
C PRO A 12 2.01 0.70 -2.52
N ARG A 13 2.45 1.94 -2.76
CA ARG A 13 2.89 2.37 -4.10
C ARG A 13 4.09 1.59 -4.61
N PHE A 14 5.01 1.16 -3.74
CA PHE A 14 6.17 0.36 -4.16
C PHE A 14 5.71 -0.96 -4.79
N TYR A 15 4.65 -1.55 -4.27
CA TYR A 15 4.06 -2.79 -4.75
C TYR A 15 3.29 -2.54 -6.05
N LEU A 16 2.45 -1.49 -6.12
CA LEU A 16 1.76 -1.11 -7.36
C LEU A 16 2.73 -0.84 -8.52
N ASN A 17 3.88 -0.23 -8.25
CA ASN A 17 4.85 0.13 -9.28
C ASN A 17 5.46 -1.09 -9.99
N SER A 18 5.51 -2.27 -9.38
CA SER A 18 6.04 -3.46 -10.07
C SER A 18 5.11 -4.01 -11.15
N PHE A 19 3.82 -3.65 -11.10
CA PHE A 19 2.86 -3.99 -12.14
C PHE A 19 2.85 -2.97 -13.28
N SER A 20 3.62 -1.88 -13.17
CA SER A 20 3.71 -0.90 -14.24
C SER A 20 4.55 -1.44 -15.39
N SER A 21 4.05 -1.29 -16.61
CA SER A 21 4.72 -1.80 -17.82
C SER A 21 5.13 -0.65 -18.74
N GLY A 22 6.33 -0.77 -19.33
CA GLY A 22 6.83 0.13 -20.36
C GLY A 22 7.20 1.54 -19.88
N SER A 23 7.44 2.44 -20.83
CA SER A 23 7.89 3.82 -20.58
C SER A 23 6.87 4.68 -19.84
N SER A 24 5.58 4.32 -19.88
CA SER A 24 4.49 5.11 -19.34
C SER A 24 4.40 5.13 -17.81
N LYS A 25 5.01 4.15 -17.11
CA LYS A 25 4.88 3.93 -15.66
C LYS A 25 3.42 3.90 -15.16
N LYS A 26 2.51 3.45 -16.03
CA LYS A 26 1.07 3.27 -15.73
C LYS A 26 0.77 1.81 -15.44
N ILE A 27 -0.31 1.59 -14.68
CA ILE A 27 -0.91 0.29 -14.41
C ILE A 27 -2.33 0.26 -14.97
N TRP A 28 -2.76 -0.92 -15.41
CA TRP A 28 -4.13 -1.16 -15.82
C TRP A 28 -5.01 -1.33 -14.60
N ARG A 29 -6.02 -0.48 -14.48
CA ARG A 29 -7.05 -0.56 -13.45
C ARG A 29 -8.34 -1.09 -14.08
N TYR A 30 -8.96 -2.02 -13.38
CA TYR A 30 -10.24 -2.60 -13.71
C TYR A 30 -11.22 -2.26 -12.59
N TYR A 31 -12.37 -1.68 -12.91
CA TYR A 31 -13.40 -1.39 -11.92
C TYR A 31 -14.80 -1.50 -12.50
N LYS A 32 -15.77 -1.81 -11.64
CA LYS A 32 -17.19 -1.92 -12.01
C LYS A 32 -17.88 -0.58 -11.72
N THR A 33 -18.56 -0.04 -12.72
CA THR A 33 -19.41 1.15 -12.57
C THR A 33 -20.71 0.80 -11.84
N LEU A 34 -21.44 1.81 -11.37
CA LEU A 34 -22.75 1.61 -10.72
C LEU A 34 -23.77 0.92 -11.64
N GLN A 35 -23.66 1.10 -12.96
CA GLN A 35 -24.49 0.43 -13.97
C GLN A 35 -24.00 -0.97 -14.34
N GLY A 36 -22.99 -1.48 -13.61
CA GLY A 36 -22.48 -2.84 -13.77
C GLY A 36 -21.48 -3.05 -14.90
N LYS A 37 -21.13 -2.01 -15.66
CA LYS A 37 -20.11 -2.10 -16.73
C LYS A 37 -18.71 -2.17 -16.13
N ILE A 38 -17.88 -3.05 -16.68
CA ILE A 38 -16.44 -3.09 -16.39
C ILE A 38 -15.76 -2.01 -17.23
N VAL A 39 -15.03 -1.13 -16.56
CA VAL A 39 -14.18 -0.10 -17.19
C VAL A 39 -12.73 -0.48 -16.98
N VAL A 40 -11.93 -0.25 -18.02
CA VAL A 40 -10.49 -0.52 -18.03
C VAL A 40 -9.76 0.76 -18.42
N ASP A 41 -8.85 1.22 -17.56
CA ASP A 41 -8.06 2.42 -17.82
C ASP A 41 -6.61 2.33 -17.32
N ALA A 42 -5.72 3.05 -18.00
CA ALA A 42 -4.31 3.13 -17.63
C ALA A 42 -4.07 4.33 -16.70
N VAL A 43 -3.73 4.06 -15.44
CA VAL A 43 -3.58 5.07 -14.38
C VAL A 43 -2.20 5.02 -13.75
N SER A 44 -1.78 6.13 -13.13
CA SER A 44 -0.56 6.12 -12.30
C SER A 44 -0.80 5.36 -10.99
N SER A 45 0.23 4.79 -10.38
CA SER A 45 0.13 4.18 -9.04
C SER A 45 -0.30 5.19 -7.96
N LYS A 46 -0.06 6.48 -8.17
CA LYS A 46 -0.56 7.55 -7.28
C LYS A 46 -2.08 7.74 -7.41
N SER A 47 -2.70 7.29 -8.50
CA SER A 47 -4.11 7.53 -8.83
C SER A 47 -5.03 6.33 -8.54
N THR A 48 -4.53 5.24 -7.96
CA THR A 48 -5.33 4.05 -7.60
C THR A 48 -4.77 3.36 -6.36
N GLY A 49 -5.48 2.37 -5.83
CA GLY A 49 -5.07 1.60 -4.64
C GLY A 49 -5.05 2.43 -3.36
N TYR A 50 -5.91 3.44 -3.26
CA TYR A 50 -6.01 4.33 -2.11
C TYR A 50 -7.48 4.64 -1.79
N GLN A 51 -7.72 5.03 -0.54
CA GLN A 51 -8.97 5.60 -0.10
C GLN A 51 -8.70 6.76 0.86
N TYR A 52 -9.62 7.72 0.89
CA TYR A 52 -9.52 8.82 1.84
C TYR A 52 -9.86 8.34 3.25
N HIS A 53 -9.00 8.68 4.21
CA HIS A 53 -9.19 8.41 5.64
C HIS A 53 -9.36 6.94 6.04
N ILE A 54 -8.92 5.98 5.21
CA ILE A 54 -9.13 4.55 5.49
C ILE A 54 -8.44 4.08 6.78
N ASN A 55 -7.21 4.58 7.03
CA ASN A 55 -6.43 4.29 8.24
C ASN A 55 -6.46 5.44 9.26
N SER A 56 -7.34 6.42 9.09
CA SER A 56 -7.40 7.55 10.03
C SER A 56 -8.04 7.10 11.34
N LEU A 57 -7.39 7.37 12.47
CA LEU A 57 -8.02 7.19 13.78
C LEU A 57 -9.26 8.08 13.87
N LYS A 58 -10.39 7.49 14.24
CA LYS A 58 -11.66 8.19 14.47
C LYS A 58 -12.07 7.95 15.91
N PHE A 59 -12.22 9.01 16.70
CA PHE A 59 -12.80 8.97 18.05
C PHE A 59 -12.09 8.02 19.04
N THR A 60 -10.76 8.07 19.09
CA THR A 60 -10.01 7.39 20.15
C THR A 60 -9.62 8.39 21.23
N GLU A 61 -9.60 7.97 22.50
CA GLU A 61 -9.12 8.77 23.65
C GLU A 61 -7.69 9.29 23.44
N ASN A 62 -6.96 8.72 22.48
CA ASN A 62 -5.57 9.05 22.18
C ASN A 62 -5.38 9.82 20.87
N ILE A 63 -6.46 10.26 20.19
CA ILE A 63 -6.31 11.00 18.92
C ILE A 63 -5.57 12.32 19.09
N GLU A 64 -5.75 13.01 20.23
CA GLU A 64 -5.00 14.23 20.58
C GLU A 64 -3.50 13.96 20.75
N LYS A 65 -3.15 12.75 21.20
CA LYS A 65 -1.76 12.35 21.45
C LYS A 65 -1.03 11.92 20.18
N TYR A 66 -1.71 11.21 19.28
CA TYR A 66 -1.07 10.52 18.15
C TYR A 66 -1.41 11.13 16.79
N GLY A 67 -2.52 11.86 16.67
CA GLY A 67 -3.07 12.38 15.42
C GLY A 67 -3.77 11.30 14.57
N PRO A 68 -4.56 11.69 13.56
CA PRO A 68 -5.35 10.76 12.75
C PRO A 68 -4.49 9.81 11.91
N ASP A 69 -3.33 10.25 11.41
CA ASP A 69 -2.49 9.47 10.48
C ASP A 69 -1.43 8.61 11.18
N TYR A 70 -1.54 8.44 12.50
CA TYR A 70 -0.57 7.66 13.28
C TYR A 70 -0.35 6.23 12.76
N PRO A 71 -1.40 5.44 12.42
CA PRO A 71 -1.20 4.09 11.91
C PRO A 71 -0.39 4.09 10.60
N GLU A 72 -0.64 5.05 9.71
CA GLU A 72 0.08 5.17 8.44
C GLU A 72 1.57 5.48 8.68
N ARG A 73 1.86 6.50 9.49
CA ARG A 73 3.23 6.98 9.72
C ARG A 73 4.06 6.02 10.56
N GLU A 74 3.49 5.50 11.64
CA GLU A 74 4.27 4.80 12.67
C GLU A 74 4.27 3.29 12.53
N VAL A 75 3.31 2.72 11.80
CA VAL A 75 3.16 1.27 11.63
C VAL A 75 3.33 0.88 10.18
N PHE A 76 2.42 1.33 9.31
CA PHE A 76 2.36 0.86 7.92
C PHE A 76 3.55 1.32 7.09
N GLN A 77 4.01 2.56 7.24
CA GLN A 77 5.20 3.04 6.55
C GLN A 77 6.44 2.18 6.87
N LYS A 78 6.65 1.81 8.15
CA LYS A 78 7.79 0.97 8.55
C LYS A 78 7.69 -0.42 7.94
N ILE A 79 6.50 -1.03 7.96
CA ILE A 79 6.25 -2.34 7.32
C ILE A 79 6.57 -2.24 5.82
N ASP A 80 6.08 -1.21 5.16
CA ASP A 80 6.23 -1.01 3.72
C ASP A 80 7.70 -0.75 3.33
N ASP A 81 8.45 0.01 4.13
CA ASP A 81 9.86 0.30 3.91
C ASP A 81 10.71 -0.99 3.93
N TYR A 82 10.51 -1.86 4.93
CA TYR A 82 11.18 -3.16 5.00
C TYR A 82 10.71 -4.10 3.89
N ALA A 83 9.41 -4.18 3.65
CA ALA A 83 8.84 -5.03 2.60
C ALA A 83 9.33 -4.63 1.21
N SER A 84 9.55 -3.34 0.95
CA SER A 84 10.07 -2.87 -0.34
C SER A 84 11.45 -3.46 -0.65
N GLN A 85 12.30 -3.62 0.37
CA GLN A 85 13.65 -4.18 0.24
C GLN A 85 13.58 -5.68 -0.05
N VAL A 86 12.75 -6.39 0.70
CA VAL A 86 12.51 -7.84 0.53
C VAL A 86 11.92 -8.12 -0.85
N TYR A 87 10.95 -7.32 -1.29
CA TYR A 87 10.30 -7.51 -2.58
C TYR A 87 11.26 -7.33 -3.75
N ARG A 88 12.21 -6.38 -3.67
CA ARG A 88 13.27 -6.25 -4.69
C ARG A 88 14.16 -7.49 -4.78
N LYS A 89 14.49 -8.13 -3.65
CA LYS A 89 15.22 -9.40 -3.64
C LYS A 89 14.39 -10.53 -4.25
N LEU A 90 13.13 -10.63 -3.84
CA LEU A 90 12.20 -11.63 -4.35
C LEU A 90 12.03 -11.55 -5.88
N LEU A 91 11.92 -10.33 -6.45
CA LEU A 91 11.83 -10.14 -7.90
C LEU A 91 13.11 -10.53 -8.65
N LYS A 92 14.29 -10.35 -8.03
CA LYS A 92 15.59 -10.64 -8.66
C LYS A 92 15.98 -12.12 -8.57
N GLY A 93 15.72 -12.76 -7.44
CA GLY A 93 16.26 -14.09 -7.12
C GLY A 93 15.23 -15.10 -6.62
N GLY A 94 13.94 -14.76 -6.61
CA GLY A 94 12.89 -15.64 -6.11
C GLY A 94 13.00 -15.93 -4.62
N LYS A 95 12.22 -16.90 -4.14
CA LYS A 95 12.13 -17.25 -2.71
C LYS A 95 13.46 -17.71 -2.12
N SER A 96 14.28 -18.43 -2.88
CA SER A 96 15.58 -18.96 -2.42
C SER A 96 16.59 -17.87 -2.09
N SER A 97 16.36 -16.63 -2.55
CA SER A 97 17.19 -15.47 -2.22
C SER A 97 16.87 -14.81 -0.88
N LEU A 98 15.80 -15.24 -0.20
CA LEU A 98 15.34 -14.65 1.05
C LEU A 98 15.82 -15.45 2.26
N SER A 99 16.27 -14.75 3.29
CA SER A 99 16.46 -15.31 4.62
C SER A 99 15.13 -15.55 5.34
N THR A 100 15.15 -16.34 6.42
CA THR A 100 13.96 -16.58 7.27
C THR A 100 13.35 -15.28 7.79
N ASN A 101 14.19 -14.31 8.19
CA ASN A 101 13.70 -13.01 8.66
C ASN A 101 13.01 -12.20 7.56
N GLU A 102 13.51 -12.28 6.32
CA GLU A 102 12.90 -11.61 5.17
C GLU A 102 11.59 -12.27 4.74
N ILE A 103 11.50 -13.59 4.84
CA ILE A 103 10.24 -14.31 4.67
C ILE A 103 9.22 -13.84 5.69
N SER A 104 9.59 -13.75 6.97
CA SER A 104 8.71 -13.23 8.02
C SER A 104 8.27 -11.79 7.74
N THR A 105 9.21 -10.93 7.33
CA THR A 105 8.93 -9.54 6.93
C THR A 105 7.93 -9.46 5.79
N TRP A 106 8.08 -10.31 4.76
CA TRP A 106 7.14 -10.39 3.66
C TRP A 106 5.76 -10.88 4.11
N SER A 107 5.71 -11.86 5.00
CA SER A 107 4.45 -12.33 5.59
C SER A 107 3.74 -11.21 6.37
N VAL A 108 4.45 -10.44 7.20
CA VAL A 108 3.86 -9.29 7.92
C VAL A 108 3.29 -8.27 6.95
N PHE A 109 4.01 -7.99 5.85
CA PHE A 109 3.49 -7.12 4.79
C PHE A 109 2.21 -7.64 4.16
N LEU A 110 2.14 -8.92 3.79
CA LEU A 110 0.94 -9.52 3.21
C LEU A 110 -0.27 -9.44 4.16
N HIS A 111 -0.07 -9.72 5.45
CA HIS A 111 -1.12 -9.55 6.46
C HIS A 111 -1.54 -8.09 6.58
N SER A 112 -0.58 -7.16 6.56
CA SER A 112 -0.91 -5.73 6.66
C SER A 112 -1.73 -5.22 5.47
N ILE A 113 -1.63 -5.82 4.27
CA ILE A 113 -2.53 -5.49 3.15
C ILE A 113 -3.95 -5.94 3.45
N LEU A 114 -4.13 -7.12 4.05
CA LEU A 114 -5.45 -7.63 4.42
C LEU A 114 -6.14 -6.71 5.45
N GLU A 115 -5.40 -6.27 6.47
CA GLU A 115 -5.90 -5.34 7.50
C GLU A 115 -6.26 -3.95 6.93
N ARG A 116 -5.58 -3.53 5.85
CA ARG A 116 -5.80 -2.23 5.19
C ARG A 116 -6.86 -2.28 4.09
N SER A 117 -7.27 -3.47 3.64
CA SER A 117 -8.17 -3.60 2.49
C SER A 117 -9.61 -3.18 2.87
N PRO A 118 -10.23 -2.27 2.11
CA PRO A 118 -11.63 -1.89 2.32
C PRO A 118 -12.63 -2.98 1.94
#